data_AF-A0A1C3NUK6-F1
#
_entry.id   AF-A0A1C3NUK6-F1
#
_cell.length_a   1.000
_cell.length_b   1.000
_cell.length_c   1.000
_cell.angle_alpha   90.00
_cell.angle_beta   90.00
_cell.angle_gamma   90.00
#
_symmetry.space_group_name_H-M   'P 1'
#
loop_
_entity.id
_entity.type
_entity.pdbx_description
1 polymer ?
#
loop_
_entity_poly.entity_id
_entity_poly.type
_entity_poly.pdbx_seq_one_letter_code
_entity_poly.pdbx_strand_id
1 'polypeptide(L)' 'MRITLTVTDTARSWLADAGYDPVFGARPLRRLVQTAIGDPLTRELLAGTVRDGDNVLVDVTPNQHGLAVRKA' A
#
# COMPACT_ATOMS: atom_id res chain seq x y z
N MET A 1 15.11 8.60 -6.79
CA MET A 1 14.56 7.25 -6.71
C MET A 1 13.21 7.21 -7.42
N ARG A 2 13.05 6.27 -8.35
CA ARG A 2 11.82 5.95 -9.08
C ARG A 2 11.48 4.48 -8.83
N ILE A 3 10.35 4.25 -8.18
CA ILE A 3 9.77 2.93 -7.93
C ILE A 3 8.41 2.90 -8.62
N THR A 4 8.10 1.82 -9.32
CA THR A 4 6.78 1.64 -9.92
C THR A 4 5.92 0.85 -8.95
N LEU A 5 4.80 1.43 -8.52
CA LEU A 5 3.88 0.77 -7.63
C LEU A 5 2.69 0.23 -8.42
N THR A 6 2.50 -1.09 -8.42
CA THR A 6 1.32 -1.75 -8.98
C THR A 6 0.37 -2.11 -7.85
N VAL A 7 -0.83 -1.55 -7.86
CA VAL A 7 -1.86 -1.82 -6.85
C VAL A 7 -2.96 -2.64 -7.49
N THR A 8 -3.20 -3.84 -6.95
CA THR A 8 -4.27 -4.74 -7.41
C THR A 8 -5.65 -4.11 -7.18
N ASP A 9 -6.64 -4.55 -7.95
CA ASP A 9 -8.02 -4.05 -7.78
C ASP A 9 -8.57 -4.40 -6.40
N THR A 10 -8.24 -5.58 -5.86
CA THR A 10 -8.56 -5.99 -4.49
C THR A 10 -7.97 -5.03 -3.46
N ALA A 11 -6.72 -4.61 -3.62
CA ALA A 11 -6.10 -3.65 -2.72
C ALA A 11 -6.74 -2.26 -2.81
N ARG A 12 -7.16 -1.83 -4.01
CA ARG A 12 -7.90 -0.56 -4.17
C ARG A 12 -9.25 -0.59 -3.47
N SER A 13 -10.00 -1.69 -3.63
CA SER A 13 -11.27 -1.87 -2.92
C SER A 13 -11.06 -1.85 -1.41
N TRP A 14 -10.06 -2.58 -0.91
CA TRP A 14 -9.73 -2.59 0.51
C TRP A 14 -9.40 -1.19 1.04
N LEU A 15 -8.60 -0.40 0.30
CA LEU A 15 -8.29 0.98 0.67
C LEU A 15 -9.51 1.89 0.66
N ALA A 16 -10.42 1.70 -0.30
CA ALA A 16 -11.66 2.46 -0.36
C ALA A 16 -12.54 2.15 0.85
N ASP A 17 -12.73 0.87 1.17
CA ASP A 17 -13.58 0.44 2.28
C ASP A 17 -12.99 0.85 3.64
N ALA A 18 -11.68 0.67 3.83
CA ALA A 18 -11.01 1.00 5.09
C ALA A 18 -10.71 2.51 5.25
N GLY A 19 -10.58 3.24 4.14
CA GLY A 19 -10.26 4.67 4.12
C GLY A 19 -11.48 5.59 4.00
N TYR A 20 -12.67 5.02 3.84
CA TYR A 20 -13.92 5.75 3.79
C TYR A 20 -14.45 5.98 5.21
N ASP A 21 -14.65 7.24 5.54
CA ASP A 21 -15.36 7.64 6.76
C ASP A 21 -16.61 8.44 6.36
N PRO A 22 -17.82 8.07 6.82
CA PRO A 22 -19.05 8.76 6.44
C PRO A 22 -19.11 10.23 6.91
N VAL A 23 -18.37 10.58 7.96
CA VAL A 23 -18.28 11.93 8.51
C VAL A 23 -17.17 12.74 7.82
N PHE A 24 -16.03 12.10 7.50
CA PHE A 24 -14.83 12.78 6.98
C PHE A 24 -14.55 12.56 5.49
N GLY A 25 -15.36 11.76 4.80
CA GLY A 25 -15.17 11.36 3.41
C GLY A 25 -13.84 10.63 3.20
N ALA A 26 -13.16 10.87 2.07
CA ALA A 26 -11.87 10.24 1.75
C ALA A 26 -10.66 10.90 2.44
N ARG A 27 -10.83 11.86 3.37
CA ARG A 27 -9.70 12.47 4.09
C ARG A 27 -8.81 11.45 4.83
N PRO A 28 -9.34 10.38 5.45
CA PRO A 28 -8.51 9.35 6.08
C PRO A 28 -7.67 8.55 5.07
N LEU A 29 -8.08 8.49 3.81
CA LEU A 29 -7.45 7.66 2.78
C LEU A 29 -5.96 7.98 2.59
N ARG A 30 -5.58 9.26 2.60
CA ARG A 30 -4.17 9.64 2.47
C ARG A 30 -3.32 9.08 3.61
N ARG A 31 -3.83 9.16 4.84
CA ARG A 31 -3.14 8.60 6.01
C ARG A 31 -3.06 7.08 5.92
N LEU A 32 -4.16 6.44 5.53
CA LEU A 32 -4.22 4.99 5.36
C LEU A 32 -3.21 4.50 4.32
N VAL A 33 -3.13 5.14 3.15
CA VAL A 33 -2.15 4.80 2.11
C VAL A 33 -0.72 4.95 2.64
N GLN A 34 -0.42 6.03 3.38
CA GLN A 34 0.90 6.22 3.98
C GLN A 34 1.24 5.06 4.95
N THR A 35 0.33 4.72 5.86
CA THR A 35 0.59 3.68 6.87
C THR A 35 0.56 2.26 6.33
N ALA A 36 -0.31 1.97 5.35
CA ALA A 36 -0.52 0.63 4.80
C ALA A 36 0.41 0.30 3.63
N ILE A 37 0.95 1.30 2.94
CA ILE A 37 1.84 1.12 1.78
C ILE A 37 3.19 1.81 1.99
N GLY A 38 3.18 3.10 2.33
CA GLY A 38 4.40 3.90 2.46
C GLY A 38 5.35 3.40 3.56
N ASP A 39 4.83 3.10 4.75
CA ASP A 39 5.64 2.63 5.87
C ASP A 39 6.25 1.24 5.61
N PRO A 40 5.49 0.22 5.12
CA PRO A 40 6.08 -1.04 4.66
C PRO A 40 7.11 -0.87 3.55
N LEU A 41 6.82 -0.06 2.53
CA LEU A 41 7.76 0.18 1.43
C LEU A 41 9.07 0.80 1.93
N THR A 42 8.99 1.72 2.89
CA THR A 42 10.17 2.32 3.52
C THR A 42 11.01 1.26 4.24
N ARG A 43 10.37 0.31 4.94
CA ARG A 43 11.09 -0.81 5.59
C ARG A 43 11.79 -1.71 4.57
N GLU A 44 11.12 -2.06 3.47
CA GLU A 44 11.71 -2.87 2.40
C GLU A 44 12.89 -2.15 1.72
N LEU A 45 12.78 -0.84 1.51
CA LEU A 45 13.88 -0.02 1.00
C LEU A 45 15.09 0.00 1.94
N LEU A 46 14.86 0.17 3.24
CA LEU A 46 15.92 0.15 4.25
C LEU A 46 16.55 -1.24 4.39
N ALA A 47 15.76 -2.31 4.23
CA ALA A 47 16.24 -3.69 4.22
C ALA A 47 17.02 -4.04 2.92
N GLY A 48 16.92 -3.21 1.87
CA GLY A 48 17.57 -3.41 0.59
C GLY A 48 16.92 -4.49 -0.30
N THR A 49 15.72 -4.95 0.08
CA THR A 49 14.90 -5.92 -0.67
C THR A 49 14.23 -5.28 -1.88
N VAL A 50 13.79 -4.03 -1.74
CA VAL A 50 13.34 -3.15 -2.83
C VAL A 50 14.45 -2.16 -3.15
N ARG A 51 14.69 -1.91 -4.43
CA ARG A 51 15.70 -0.98 -4.92
C ARG A 51 15.14 -0.01 -5.94
N ASP A 52 15.96 0.97 -6.29
CA ASP A 52 15.60 1.95 -7.30
C ASP A 52 15.34 1.26 -8.65
N GLY A 53 14.24 1.64 -9.32
CA GLY A 53 13.79 1.01 -10.56
C GLY A 53 12.96 -0.26 -10.40
N ASP A 54 12.79 -0.79 -9.19
CA ASP A 54 11.98 -1.99 -8.97
C ASP A 54 10.47 -1.71 -9.15
N ASN A 55 9.78 -2.76 -9.56
CA ASN A 55 8.32 -2.83 -9.51
C ASN A 55 7.89 -3.47 -8.20
N VAL A 56 6.95 -2.83 -7.51
CA VAL A 56 6.40 -3.29 -6.25
C VAL A 56 4.92 -3.57 -6.44
N LEU A 57 4.49 -4.77 -6.06
CA LEU A 57 3.10 -5.18 -6.03
C LEU A 57 2.52 -4.93 -4.64
N VAL A 58 1.39 -4.23 -4.60
CA VAL A 58 0.56 -4.06 -3.42
C VAL A 58 -0.72 -4.86 -3.61
N ASP A 59 -0.98 -5.74 -2.67
CA ASP A 59 -2.13 -6.65 -2.70
C ASP A 59 -2.71 -6.87 -1.31
N VAL A 60 -3.93 -7.37 -1.22
CA VAL A 60 -4.57 -7.70 0.06
C VAL A 60 -3.87 -8.90 0.69
N THR A 61 -3.68 -8.86 2.00
CA THR A 61 -3.11 -9.99 2.74
C THR A 61 -4.05 -11.21 2.68
N PRO A 62 -3.54 -12.45 2.79
CA PRO A 62 -4.39 -13.65 2.76
C PRO A 62 -5.52 -13.67 3.81
N ASN A 63 -5.32 -12.97 4.94
CA ASN A 63 -6.32 -12.81 6.00
C ASN A 63 -7.25 -11.60 5.81
N GLN A 64 -7.13 -10.85 4.72
CA GLN A 64 -7.95 -9.67 4.37
C GLN A 64 -7.92 -8.51 5.38
N HIS A 65 -7.02 -8.54 6.36
CA HIS A 65 -6.93 -7.52 7.41
C HIS A 65 -5.97 -6.37 7.06
N GLY A 66 -5.32 -6.41 5.90
CA GLY A 66 -4.35 -5.39 5.51
C GLY A 66 -3.83 -5.54 4.10
N LEU A 67 -2.77 -4.80 3.81
CA LEU A 67 -2.06 -4.85 2.53
C LEU A 67 -0.66 -5.44 2.72
N ALA A 68 -0.25 -6.26 1.77
CA ALA A 68 1.10 -6.75 1.62
C ALA A 68 1.81 -5.94 0.52
N VAL A 69 3.03 -5.51 0.81
CA VAL A 69 3.91 -4.79 -0.13
C VAL A 69 5.08 -5.71 -0.42
N ARG A 70 5.27 -6.09 -1.69
CA ARG A 70 6.34 -7.02 -2.10
C ARG A 70 6.91 -6.62 -3.46
N LYS A 71 8.17 -6.93 -3.69
CA LYS A 71 8.75 -6.83 -5.03
C LYS A 71 8.00 -7.76 -5.99
N ALA A 72 7.64 -7.25 -7.17
CA ALA A 72 6.95 -7.99 -8.21
C ALA A 72 7.88 -8.99 -8.92
#